data_AF-A0A1B3NF47-F1
#
_entry.id   AF-A0A1B3NF47-F1
#
_cell.length_a   1.000
_cell.length_b   1.000
_cell.length_c   1.000
_cell.angle_alpha   90.00
_cell.angle_beta   90.00
_cell.angle_gamma   90.00
#
_symmetry.space_group_name_H-M   'P 1'
#
loop_
_entity.id
_entity.type
_entity.pdbx_description
1 polymer ?
#
loop_
_entity_poly.entity_id
_entity_poly.type
_entity_poly.pdbx_seq_one_letter_code
_entity_poly.pdbx_strand_id
1 'polypeptide(L)'
;MANGRIERFLGGSPLGVLVRLLFISLLVGAAMAFLGLSPRALFEAAARFVRALGDLGFGALSEVGQWIIGGALLVVPLWLLSRLFAARR
;
A
#
# COMPACT_ATOMS: atom_id res chain seq x y z
N MET A 1 -40.59 4.46 -4.92
CA MET A 1 -39.98 4.28 -6.26
C MET A 1 -38.45 4.18 -6.14
N ALA A 2 -37.91 3.05 -5.66
CA ALA A 2 -36.45 2.83 -5.53
C ALA A 2 -35.97 1.41 -5.89
N ASN A 3 -36.86 0.48 -6.27
CA ASN A 3 -36.49 -0.94 -6.36
C ASN A 3 -35.75 -1.29 -7.67
N GLY A 4 -36.13 -0.67 -8.80
CA GLY A 4 -35.57 -1.00 -10.11
C GLY A 4 -34.13 -0.56 -10.38
N ARG A 5 -33.45 0.11 -9.44
CA ARG A 5 -32.08 0.61 -9.63
C ARG A 5 -31.02 -0.37 -9.12
N ILE A 6 -31.38 -1.24 -8.17
CA ILE A 6 -30.49 -2.26 -7.60
C ILE A 6 -30.38 -3.47 -8.56
N GLU A 7 -31.49 -3.91 -9.15
CA GLU A 7 -31.53 -5.07 -10.06
C GLU A 7 -30.74 -4.86 -11.37
N ARG A 8 -30.61 -3.61 -11.86
CA ARG A 8 -29.84 -3.30 -13.08
C ARG A 8 -28.35 -3.04 -12.82
N PHE A 9 -27.98 -2.66 -11.60
CA PHE A 9 -26.58 -2.46 -11.21
C PHE A 9 -25.86 -3.78 -10.87
N LEU A 10 -26.62 -4.86 -10.63
CA LEU A 10 -26.13 -6.19 -10.24
C LEU A 10 -25.98 -7.18 -11.41
N GLY A 11 -26.25 -6.78 -12.66
CA GLY A 11 -25.90 -7.56 -13.86
C GLY A 11 -26.46 -8.99 -13.91
N GLY A 12 -27.54 -9.27 -13.19
CA GLY A 12 -28.03 -10.60 -12.89
C GLY A 12 -28.60 -10.68 -11.48
N SER A 13 -29.15 -11.83 -11.08
CA SER A 13 -29.71 -11.97 -9.73
C SER A 13 -28.57 -11.78 -8.69
N PRO A 14 -28.71 -10.87 -7.70
CA PRO A 14 -27.74 -10.72 -6.61
C PRO A 14 -27.41 -12.05 -5.92
N LEU A 15 -28.40 -12.95 -5.92
CA LEU A 15 -28.28 -14.32 -5.42
C LEU A 15 -27.23 -15.13 -6.18
N GLY A 16 -27.11 -14.97 -7.50
CA GLY A 16 -26.11 -15.67 -8.31
C GLY A 16 -24.68 -15.24 -7.99
N VAL A 17 -24.45 -13.95 -7.73
CA VAL A 17 -23.14 -13.44 -7.30
C VAL A 17 -22.77 -13.98 -5.92
N LEU A 18 -23.74 -14.01 -4.98
CA LEU A 18 -23.52 -14.55 -3.64
C LEU A 18 -23.16 -16.04 -3.67
N VAL A 19 -23.87 -16.85 -4.48
CA VAL A 19 -23.58 -18.29 -4.65
C VAL A 19 -22.21 -18.49 -5.28
N ARG A 20 -21.85 -17.69 -6.28
CA ARG A 20 -20.52 -17.77 -6.91
C ARG A 20 -19.40 -17.39 -5.94
N LEU A 21 -19.58 -16.33 -5.14
CA LEU A 21 -18.63 -15.95 -4.09
C LEU A 21 -18.49 -17.03 -3.03
N LEU A 22 -19.60 -17.62 -2.58
CA LEU A 22 -19.58 -18.72 -1.62
C LEU A 22 -18.81 -19.92 -2.16
N PHE A 23 -19.08 -20.31 -3.40
CA PHE A 23 -18.42 -21.44 -4.05
C PHE A 23 -16.91 -21.19 -4.21
N ILE A 24 -16.53 -20.00 -4.68
CA ILE A 24 -15.12 -19.59 -4.80
C ILE A 24 -14.44 -19.57 -3.42
N SER A 25 -15.10 -19.04 -2.38
CA SER A 25 -14.56 -19.01 -1.02
C SER A 25 -14.33 -20.42 -0.46
N LEU A 26 -15.28 -21.34 -0.68
CA LEU A 26 -15.12 -22.76 -0.32
C LEU A 26 -13.94 -23.40 -1.05
N LEU A 27 -13.82 -23.15 -2.36
CA LEU A 27 -12.75 -23.71 -3.17
C LEU A 27 -11.37 -23.20 -2.72
N VAL A 28 -11.27 -21.90 -2.44
CA VAL A 28 -10.05 -21.27 -1.91
C VAL A 28 -9.73 -21.79 -0.51
N GLY A 29 -10.73 -21.91 0.37
CA GLY A 29 -10.55 -22.47 1.72
C GLY A 29 -10.07 -23.91 1.70
N ALA A 30 -10.64 -24.73 0.81
CA ALA A 30 -10.19 -26.10 0.60
C ALA A 30 -8.75 -26.13 0.07
N ALA A 31 -8.42 -25.32 -0.95
CA ALA A 31 -7.07 -25.22 -1.48
C ALA A 31 -6.04 -24.79 -0.41
N MET A 32 -6.40 -23.84 0.44
CA MET A 32 -5.57 -23.45 1.60
C MET A 32 -5.36 -24.61 2.57
N ALA A 33 -6.41 -25.38 2.88
CA ALA A 33 -6.31 -26.56 3.72
C ALA A 33 -5.44 -27.66 3.10
N PHE A 34 -5.55 -27.90 1.78
CA PHE A 34 -4.70 -28.83 1.05
C PHE A 34 -3.23 -28.42 1.05
N LEU A 35 -2.94 -27.12 0.98
CA LEU A 35 -1.59 -26.58 1.06
C LEU A 35 -1.06 -26.49 2.51
N GLY A 36 -1.87 -26.85 3.51
CA GLY A 36 -1.54 -26.69 4.93
C GLY A 36 -1.43 -25.23 5.37
N LEU A 37 -1.90 -24.29 4.56
CA LEU A 37 -1.82 -22.85 4.81
C LEU A 37 -2.99 -22.43 5.68
N SER A 38 -2.71 -22.07 6.94
CA SER A 38 -3.74 -21.48 7.80
C SER A 38 -3.99 -20.01 7.42
N PRO A 39 -5.25 -19.52 7.51
CA PRO A 39 -5.56 -18.11 7.27
C PRO A 39 -4.72 -17.15 8.12
N ARG A 40 -4.40 -17.55 9.35
CA ARG A 40 -3.51 -16.80 10.25
C ARG A 40 -2.08 -16.74 9.74
N ALA A 41 -1.53 -17.84 9.24
CA ALA A 41 -0.16 -17.86 8.72
C ALA A 41 0.02 -16.94 7.50
N LEU A 42 -1.00 -16.82 6.63
CA LEU A 42 -0.99 -15.90 5.49
C LEU A 42 -0.98 -14.43 5.95
N PHE A 43 -1.81 -14.09 6.93
CA PHE A 43 -1.83 -12.75 7.50
C PHE A 43 -0.52 -12.41 8.22
N GLU A 44 0.03 -13.35 9.01
CA GLU A 44 1.32 -13.19 9.66
C GLU A 44 2.46 -13.06 8.65
N ALA A 45 2.45 -13.83 7.56
CA ALA A 45 3.44 -13.72 6.50
C ALA A 45 3.38 -12.34 5.82
N ALA A 46 2.18 -11.85 5.47
CA ALA A 46 2.01 -10.51 4.92
C ALA A 46 2.46 -9.42 5.90
N ALA A 47 2.09 -9.53 7.17
CA ALA A 47 2.47 -8.57 8.20
C ALA A 47 3.98 -8.59 8.51
N ARG A 48 4.65 -9.75 8.39
CA ARG A 48 6.11 -9.87 8.45
C ARG A 48 6.76 -9.26 7.21
N PHE A 49 6.19 -9.46 6.03
CA PHE A 49 6.70 -8.91 4.78
C PHE A 49 6.65 -7.38 4.76
N VAL A 50 5.54 -6.79 5.19
CA VAL A 50 5.39 -5.33 5.32
C VAL A 50 6.38 -4.76 6.34
N ARG A 51 6.57 -5.42 7.48
CA ARG A 51 7.56 -5.01 8.49
C ARG A 51 8.99 -5.12 7.96
N ALA A 52 9.34 -6.21 7.29
CA ALA A 52 10.66 -6.39 6.69
C ALA A 52 10.95 -5.35 5.61
N LEU A 53 9.98 -5.02 4.75
CA LEU A 53 10.09 -3.93 3.78
C LEU A 53 10.22 -2.56 4.46
N GLY A 54 9.47 -2.35 5.55
CA GLY A 54 9.59 -1.17 6.40
C GLY A 54 10.99 -1.04 6.98
N ASP A 55 11.49 -2.03 7.70
CA ASP A 55 12.79 -1.98 8.36
C ASP A 55 13.93 -1.80 7.36
N LEU A 56 13.86 -2.46 6.19
CA LEU A 56 14.85 -2.31 5.12
C LEU A 56 14.75 -0.93 4.44
N GLY A 57 13.53 -0.45 4.22
CA GLY A 57 13.25 0.84 3.57
C GLY A 57 13.54 2.04 4.46
N PHE A 58 13.12 2.02 5.73
CA PHE A 58 13.36 3.06 6.72
C PHE A 58 14.85 3.16 7.10
N GLY A 59 15.57 2.04 7.15
CA GLY A 59 17.04 2.04 7.29
C GLY A 59 17.71 2.83 6.16
N ALA A 60 17.39 2.50 4.90
CA ALA A 60 17.91 3.22 3.75
C ALA A 60 17.41 4.68 3.67
N LEU A 61 16.17 4.95 4.08
CA LEU A 61 15.62 6.31 4.15
C LEU A 61 16.36 7.19 5.16
N SER A 62 16.85 6.61 6.25
CA SER A 62 17.61 7.34 7.27
C SER A 62 18.96 7.80 6.72
N GLU A 63 19.65 6.94 5.96
CA GLU A 63 20.87 7.30 5.25
C GLU A 63 20.57 8.36 4.20
N VAL A 64 19.62 8.13 3.28
CA VAL A 64 19.25 9.13 2.26
C VAL A 64 18.86 10.47 2.90
N GLY A 65 18.14 10.45 4.03
CA GLY A 65 17.83 11.64 4.82
C GLY A 65 19.07 12.38 5.31
N GLN A 66 20.09 11.69 5.81
CA GLN A 66 21.36 12.30 6.21
C GLN A 66 22.10 12.94 5.02
N TRP A 67 22.09 12.30 3.85
CA TRP A 67 22.70 12.86 2.64
C TRP A 67 21.93 14.09 2.13
N ILE A 68 20.60 14.07 2.19
CA ILE A 68 19.75 15.23 1.89
C ILE A 68 20.03 16.38 2.85
N ILE A 69 20.09 16.11 4.16
CA ILE A 69 20.38 17.12 5.19
C ILE A 69 21.80 17.69 4.99
N GLY A 70 22.80 16.84 4.72
CA GLY A 70 24.17 17.28 4.44
C GLY A 70 24.26 18.18 3.20
N GLY A 71 23.57 17.80 2.12
CA GLY A 71 23.45 18.64 0.92
C GLY A 71 22.70 19.94 1.19
N ALA A 72 21.58 19.88 1.91
CA ALA A 72 20.79 21.05 2.29
C ALA A 72 21.61 22.03 3.14
N LEU A 73 22.47 21.54 4.04
CA LEU A 73 23.33 22.36 4.88
C LEU A 73 24.30 23.23 4.05
N LEU A 74 24.72 22.76 2.86
CA LEU A 74 25.55 23.51 1.93
C LEU A 74 24.73 24.37 0.96
N VAL A 75 23.67 23.80 0.37
CA VAL A 75 22.89 24.45 -0.69
C VAL A 75 22.05 25.61 -0.14
N VAL A 76 21.45 25.46 1.05
CA VAL A 76 20.58 26.49 1.65
C VAL A 76 21.33 27.81 1.90
N PRO A 77 22.50 27.84 2.58
CA PRO A 77 23.25 29.08 2.75
C PRO A 77 23.75 29.66 1.44
N LEU A 78 24.22 28.81 0.51
CA LEU A 78 24.73 29.26 -0.78
C LEU A 78 23.63 29.90 -1.62
N TRP A 79 22.43 29.30 -1.62
CA TRP A 79 21.24 29.85 -2.25
C TRP A 79 20.81 31.16 -1.59
N LEU A 80 20.83 31.24 -0.26
CA LEU A 80 20.46 32.46 0.46
C LEU A 80 21.40 33.62 0.14
N LEU A 81 22.70 33.36 0.09
CA LEU A 81 23.71 34.35 -0.31
C LEU A 81 23.51 34.80 -1.75
N SER A 82 23.38 33.86 -2.70
CA SER A 82 23.18 34.20 -4.12
C SER A 82 21.88 35.00 -4.33
N ARG A 83 20.82 34.65 -3.60
CA ARG A 83 19.55 35.37 -3.58
C ARG A 83 19.70 36.79 -3.03
N LEU A 84 20.47 36.97 -1.95
CA LEU A 84 20.70 38.30 -1.36
C LEU A 84 21.49 39.21 -2.30
N PHE A 85 22.50 38.67 -2.99
CA PHE A 85 23.27 39.42 -3.99
C PHE A 85 22.44 39.74 -5.24
N ALA A 86 21.59 38.82 -5.70
CA ALA A 86 20.69 39.05 -6.82
C ALA A 86 19.60 40.09 -6.52
N ALA A 87 19.11 40.15 -5.27
CA ALA A 87 18.10 41.13 -4.85
C ALA A 87 18.64 42.55 -4.69
N ARG A 88 19.97 42.74 -4.69
CA ARG A 88 20.62 44.05 -4.52
C ARG A 88 20.98 44.73 -5.85
N ARG A 89 20.65 44.11 -6.99
CA ARG A 89 20.86 44.65 -8.35
C ARG A 89 19.53 45.11 -8.93
#